data_AF-A0A816C370-F1
#
_entry.id   AF-A0A816C370-F1
#
_cell.length_a   1.000
_cell.length_b   1.000
_cell.length_c   1.000
_cell.angle_alpha   90.00
_cell.angle_beta   90.00
_cell.angle_gamma   90.00
#
_symmetry.space_group_name_H-M   'P 1'
#
loop_
_entity.id
_entity.type
_entity.pdbx_description
1 polymer ?
#
loop_
_entity_poly.entity_id
_entity_poly.type
_entity_poly.pdbx_seq_one_letter_code
_entity_poly.pdbx_strand_id
1 'polypeptide(L)'
;MKSSLFGKTFVLELGPDIRFKEKNLLIKYLREQNANISYTLTARTDYVLVKNDIDTYKTRRARQLGILLLNVEYIYEYQRHPDKIIDPNLYLITSAENKENFKSGKISLE
;
A
#
# COMPACT_ATOMS: atom_id res chain seq x y z
N MET A 1 13.80 1.26 -17.30
CA MET A 1 12.94 2.07 -16.40
C MET A 1 12.99 1.48 -15.00
N LYS A 2 13.05 2.31 -13.95
CA LYS A 2 12.93 1.81 -12.57
C LYS A 2 11.46 1.60 -12.23
N SER A 3 11.13 0.49 -11.58
CA SER A 3 9.78 0.19 -11.09
C SER A 3 9.24 1.31 -10.20
N SER A 4 7.92 1.54 -10.24
CA SER A 4 7.25 2.46 -9.29
C SER A 4 7.40 2.03 -7.82
N LEU A 5 7.77 0.76 -7.58
CA LEU A 5 8.02 0.19 -6.26
C LEU A 5 9.48 0.36 -5.79
N PHE A 6 10.39 0.77 -6.68
CA PHE A 6 11.82 0.83 -6.40
C PHE A 6 12.13 1.76 -5.20
N GLY A 7 12.78 1.23 -4.18
CA GLY A 7 13.19 1.97 -2.98
C GLY A 7 12.05 2.33 -2.02
N LYS A 8 10.79 2.03 -2.37
CA LYS A 8 9.64 2.29 -1.51
C LYS A 8 9.60 1.32 -0.33
N THR A 9 9.21 1.82 0.84
CA THR A 9 9.12 1.02 2.06
C THR A 9 7.67 0.68 2.38
N PHE A 10 7.40 -0.62 2.47
CA PHE A 10 6.09 -1.18 2.76
C PHE A 10 6.03 -1.81 4.13
N VAL A 11 4.92 -1.60 4.84
CA VAL A 11 4.52 -2.40 6.00
C VAL A 11 3.34 -3.28 5.58
N LEU A 12 3.36 -4.56 5.96
CA LEU A 12 2.32 -5.53 5.56
C LEU A 12 1.33 -5.79 6.70
N GLU A 13 0.10 -5.31 6.57
CA GLU A 13 -1.03 -5.50 7.50
C GLU A 13 -2.17 -6.25 6.80
N LEU A 14 -1.92 -7.53 6.51
CA LEU A 14 -2.71 -8.29 5.54
C LEU A 14 -3.94 -9.00 6.12
N GLY A 15 -4.12 -8.96 7.44
CA GLY A 15 -5.22 -9.64 8.14
C GLY A 15 -5.05 -11.16 8.27
N PRO A 16 -6.00 -11.83 8.95
CA PRO A 16 -6.00 -13.29 9.08
C PRO A 16 -6.40 -14.02 7.78
N ASP A 17 -7.11 -13.34 6.88
CA ASP A 17 -7.68 -13.95 5.66
C ASP A 17 -6.65 -14.14 4.54
N ILE A 18 -5.42 -13.65 4.71
CA ILE A 18 -4.35 -13.93 3.76
C ILE A 18 -3.71 -15.29 4.06
N ARG A 19 -3.65 -16.14 3.04
CA ARG A 19 -2.96 -17.42 3.17
C ARG A 19 -1.46 -17.20 3.26
N PHE A 20 -0.75 -18.04 4.00
CA PHE A 20 0.72 -17.97 4.14
C PHE A 20 1.45 -17.94 2.80
N LYS A 21 1.01 -18.78 1.84
CA LYS A 21 1.57 -18.80 0.48
C LYS A 21 1.41 -17.46 -0.25
N GLU A 22 0.23 -16.84 -0.12
CA GLU A 22 -0.09 -15.55 -0.74
C GLU A 22 0.77 -14.42 -0.15
N LYS A 23 0.94 -14.39 1.18
CA LYS A 23 1.84 -13.45 1.86
C LYS A 23 3.30 -13.58 1.37
N ASN A 24 3.81 -14.80 1.22
CA ASN A 24 5.17 -15.02 0.74
C ASN A 24 5.36 -14.59 -0.72
N LEU A 25 4.33 -14.76 -1.56
CA LEU A 25 4.34 -14.28 -2.94
C LEU A 25 4.41 -12.74 -2.99
N LEU A 26 3.60 -12.04 -2.19
CA LEU A 26 3.66 -10.57 -2.08
C LEU A 26 5.05 -10.09 -1.67
N ILE A 27 5.64 -10.71 -0.65
CA ILE A 27 7.01 -10.39 -0.18
C ILE A 27 8.03 -10.60 -1.30
N LYS A 28 7.91 -11.71 -2.04
CA LYS A 28 8.78 -12.00 -3.18
C LYS A 28 8.69 -10.90 -4.24
N TYR A 29 7.49 -10.51 -4.65
CA TYR A 29 7.29 -9.48 -5.68
C TYR A 29 7.83 -8.12 -5.28
N LEU A 30 7.58 -7.69 -4.04
CA LEU A 30 8.14 -6.44 -3.51
C LEU A 30 9.68 -6.45 -3.58
N ARG A 31 10.31 -7.55 -3.16
CA ARG A 31 11.78 -7.68 -3.19
C ARG A 31 12.35 -7.71 -4.60
N GLU A 32 11.71 -8.41 -5.53
CA GLU A 32 12.12 -8.44 -6.95
C GLU A 32 12.12 -7.04 -7.59
N GLN A 33 11.25 -6.15 -7.10
CA GLN A 33 11.17 -4.76 -7.54
C GLN A 33 12.05 -3.80 -6.74
N ASN A 34 12.93 -4.32 -5.88
CA ASN A 34 13.80 -3.56 -4.97
C ASN A 34 13.01 -2.64 -4.01
N ALA A 35 11.83 -3.07 -3.58
CA ALA A 35 11.11 -2.43 -2.49
C ALA A 35 11.63 -2.95 -1.13
N ASN A 36 11.56 -2.07 -0.13
CA ASN A 36 11.88 -2.38 1.25
C ASN A 36 10.64 -2.87 1.98
N ILE A 37 10.79 -3.86 2.85
CA ILE A 37 9.70 -4.36 3.71
C ILE A 37 10.10 -4.13 5.16
N SER A 38 9.27 -3.39 5.89
CA SER A 38 9.42 -3.14 7.32
C SER A 38 8.37 -3.90 8.11
N TYR A 39 8.76 -4.43 9.26
CA TYR A 39 7.83 -5.06 10.22
C TYR A 39 7.17 -4.04 11.16
N THR A 40 7.69 -2.81 11.20
CA THR A 40 7.26 -1.74 12.08
C THR A 40 6.98 -0.48 11.26
N LEU A 41 5.98 0.29 11.67
CA LEU A 41 5.75 1.63 11.13
C LEU A 41 6.90 2.55 11.54
N THR A 42 7.55 3.16 10.55
CA THR A 42 8.66 4.11 10.75
C THR A 42 8.43 5.36 9.92
N ALA A 43 9.17 6.44 10.20
CA ALA A 43 9.16 7.65 9.39
C ALA A 43 9.58 7.44 7.92
N ARG A 44 10.18 6.30 7.59
CA ARG A 44 10.55 5.91 6.23
C ARG A 44 9.47 5.11 5.51
N THR A 45 8.36 4.80 6.17
CA THR A 45 7.29 3.99 5.58
C THR A 45 6.52 4.83 4.56
N ASP A 46 6.58 4.42 3.30
CA ASP A 46 5.80 5.06 2.23
C ASP A 46 4.34 4.58 2.26
N TYR A 47 4.14 3.27 2.43
CA TYR A 47 2.82 2.65 2.32
C TYR A 47 2.60 1.54 3.34
N VAL A 48 1.34 1.35 3.75
CA VAL A 48 0.87 0.15 4.44
C VAL A 48 0.03 -0.67 3.49
N LEU A 49 0.46 -1.88 3.16
CA LEU A 49 -0.33 -2.80 2.34
C LEU A 49 -1.32 -3.57 3.21
N VAL A 50 -2.58 -3.54 2.81
CA VAL A 50 -3.70 -4.18 3.49
C VAL A 50 -4.53 -4.97 2.48
N LYS A 51 -5.10 -6.12 2.88
CA LYS A 51 -5.97 -6.89 1.99
C LYS A 51 -7.39 -6.30 1.92
N ASN A 52 -7.91 -5.95 3.08
CA ASN A 52 -9.21 -5.31 3.28
C ASN A 52 -9.01 -4.07 4.17
N ASP A 53 -10.04 -3.25 4.32
CA ASP A 53 -10.04 -2.22 5.36
C ASP A 53 -10.15 -2.88 6.74
N ILE A 54 -9.00 -3.15 7.36
CA ILE A 54 -8.92 -3.81 8.66
C ILE A 54 -8.54 -2.75 9.69
N ASP A 55 -9.32 -2.66 10.76
CA ASP A 55 -9.02 -1.80 11.89
C ASP A 55 -8.03 -2.48 12.85
N THR A 56 -6.74 -2.26 12.63
CA THR A 56 -5.66 -2.73 13.50
C THR A 56 -4.98 -1.53 14.17
N TYR A 57 -4.17 -1.80 15.20
CA TYR A 57 -3.33 -0.77 15.79
C TYR A 57 -2.44 -0.08 14.74
N LYS A 58 -1.87 -0.85 13.80
CA LYS A 58 -0.98 -0.30 12.77
C LYS A 58 -1.76 0.50 11.72
N THR A 59 -2.93 0.06 11.27
CA THR A 59 -3.71 0.83 10.29
C THR A 59 -4.24 2.13 10.88
N ARG A 60 -4.71 2.14 12.14
CA ARG A 60 -5.04 3.39 12.86
C ARG A 60 -3.84 4.31 12.99
N ARG A 61 -2.69 3.77 13.41
CA ARG A 61 -1.47 4.57 13.57
C ARG A 61 -0.99 5.14 12.24
N ALA A 62 -1.07 4.37 11.15
CA ALA A 62 -0.73 4.84 9.81
C ALA A 62 -1.60 6.03 9.39
N ARG A 63 -2.93 5.95 9.60
CA ARG A 63 -3.86 7.06 9.34
C ARG A 63 -3.50 8.33 10.12
N GLN A 64 -3.22 8.20 11.42
CA GLN A 64 -2.81 9.33 12.26
C GLN A 64 -1.50 9.99 11.78
N LEU A 65 -0.60 9.19 11.20
CA LEU A 65 0.68 9.65 10.67
C LEU A 65 0.60 10.12 9.22
N GLY A 66 -0.58 10.10 8.59
CA GLY A 66 -0.76 10.41 7.17
C GLY A 66 -0.12 9.39 6.22
N ILE A 67 0.24 8.20 6.71
CA ILE A 67 0.79 7.13 5.88
C ILE A 67 -0.37 6.48 5.13
N LEU A 68 -0.21 6.34 3.82
CA LEU A 68 -1.23 5.83 2.93
C LEU A 68 -1.42 4.31 3.07
N LEU A 69 -2.67 3.87 3.13
CA LEU A 69 -3.03 2.45 3.13
C LEU A 69 -3.38 2.04 1.69
N LEU A 70 -2.68 1.04 1.15
CA LEU A 70 -2.90 0.51 -0.18
C LEU A 70 -3.48 -0.90 -0.13
N ASN A 71 -4.45 -1.18 -0.99
CA ASN A 71 -4.93 -2.53 -1.20
C ASN A 71 -3.82 -3.41 -1.84
N VAL A 72 -3.70 -4.67 -1.42
CA VAL A 72 -2.80 -5.67 -2.03
C VAL A 72 -2.96 -5.83 -3.54
N GLU A 73 -4.15 -5.55 -4.09
CA GLU A 73 -4.40 -5.54 -5.54
C GLU A 73 -3.44 -4.62 -6.29
N TYR A 74 -2.91 -3.57 -5.66
CA TYR A 74 -1.87 -2.72 -6.25
C TYR A 74 -0.64 -3.54 -6.69
N ILE A 75 -0.20 -4.49 -5.86
CA ILE A 75 0.97 -5.33 -6.14
C ILE A 75 0.63 -6.40 -7.18
N TYR A 76 -0.58 -6.96 -7.12
CA TYR A 76 -1.03 -7.93 -8.12
C TYR A 76 -1.18 -7.31 -9.51
N GLU A 77 -1.62 -6.05 -9.58
CA GLU A 77 -1.68 -5.32 -10.85
C GLU A 77 -0.30 -5.06 -11.41
N TYR A 78 0.67 -4.74 -10.56
CA TYR A 78 2.07 -4.62 -10.98
C TYR A 78 2.62 -5.94 -11.52
N GLN A 79 2.24 -7.05 -10.91
CA GLN A 79 2.60 -8.38 -11.40
C GLN A 79 1.94 -8.71 -12.75
N ARG A 80 0.65 -8.36 -12.93
CA ARG A 80 -0.07 -8.58 -14.20
C ARG A 80 0.48 -7.71 -15.33
N HIS A 81 1.00 -6.54 -15.00
CA HIS A 81 1.45 -5.52 -15.95
C HIS A 81 2.80 -4.91 -15.57
N PRO A 82 3.90 -5.68 -15.61
CA PRO A 82 5.21 -5.25 -15.12
C PRO A 82 5.80 -4.04 -15.89
N ASP A 83 5.36 -3.84 -17.13
CA ASP A 83 5.81 -2.74 -18.00
C ASP A 83 4.96 -1.46 -17.84
N LYS A 84 3.88 -1.51 -17.05
CA LYS A 84 3.00 -0.36 -16.84
C LYS A 84 3.36 0.40 -15.58
N ILE A 85 3.25 1.72 -15.66
CA ILE A 85 3.19 2.57 -14.47
C ILE A 85 1.77 2.46 -13.91
N ILE A 86 1.67 2.04 -12.66
CA ILE A 86 0.41 1.86 -11.96
C ILE A 86 0.31 2.94 -10.90
N ASP A 87 -0.74 3.74 -10.96
CA ASP A 87 -0.99 4.80 -9.99
C ASP A 87 -1.46 4.18 -8.65
N PRO A 88 -0.69 4.32 -7.56
CA PRO A 88 -1.08 3.79 -6.26
C PRO A 88 -2.38 4.43 -5.73
N ASN A 89 -2.74 5.64 -6.17
CA ASN A 89 -3.95 6.33 -5.72
C ASN A 89 -5.24 5.55 -6.05
N LEU A 90 -5.22 4.76 -7.13
CA LEU A 90 -6.34 3.92 -7.54
C LEU A 90 -6.63 2.77 -6.57
N TYR A 91 -5.67 2.47 -5.68
CA TYR A 91 -5.73 1.35 -4.73
C TYR A 91 -5.72 1.82 -3.27
N LEU A 92 -5.90 3.13 -3.03
CA LEU A 92 -5.98 3.65 -1.67
C LEU A 92 -7.22 3.13 -0.95
N ILE A 93 -7.02 2.60 0.25
CA ILE A 93 -8.09 2.33 1.18
C ILE A 93 -8.49 3.66 1.82
N THR A 94 -9.53 4.27 1.27
CA THR A 94 -10.21 5.39 1.92
C THR A 94 -11.14 4.82 2.99
N SER A 95 -10.95 5.24 4.24
CA SER A 95 -12.03 5.10 5.24
C SER A 95 -13.27 5.81 4.69
N ALA A 96 -14.48 5.35 5.03
CA ALA A 96 -15.73 6.00 4.61
C ALA A 96 -15.73 7.50 4.97
N GLU A 97 -15.05 7.90 6.04
CA GLU A 97 -14.86 9.29 6.50
C GLU A 97 -13.97 10.15 5.56
N ASN A 98 -13.17 9.55 4.69
CA ASN A 98 -12.28 10.27 3.76
C ASN A 98 -12.78 10.29 2.31
N LYS A 99 -13.91 9.63 2.00
CA LYS A 99 -14.49 9.65 0.65
C LYS A 99 -14.94 11.04 0.21
N GLU A 100 -15.30 11.93 1.15
CA GLU A 100 -15.67 13.30 0.82
C GLU A 100 -14.46 14.18 0.45
N ASN A 101 -13.26 13.83 0.93
CA ASN A 101 -12.02 14.59 0.67
C ASN A 101 -11.13 13.97 -0.43
N PHE A 102 -11.41 12.75 -0.87
CA PHE A 102 -10.66 12.12 -1.96
C PHE A 102 -11.33 12.37 -3.32
N LYS A 103 -11.28 13.63 -3.79
CA LYS A 103 -11.47 13.90 -5.22
C LYS A 103 -10.16 13.59 -5.94
N SER A 104 -10.14 12.46 -6.64
CA SER A 104 -9.21 12.19 -7.73
C SER A 104 -9.01 13.48 -8.55
N GLY A 105 -7.82 14.06 -8.48
CA GLY A 105 -7.35 15.07 -9.43
C GLY A 105 -7.34 16.55 -9.03
N LYS A 106 -7.72 16.99 -7.81
CA LYS A 106 -7.52 18.40 -7.41
C LYS A 106 -7.18 18.55 -5.93
N ILE A 107 -5.90 18.74 -5.63
CA ILE A 107 -5.49 19.43 -4.40
C ILE A 107 -5.84 20.90 -4.62
N SER A 108 -6.82 21.42 -3.86
CA SER A 108 -6.98 22.86 -3.67
C SER A 108 -6.34 23.18 -2.32
N LEU A 109 -5.29 24.00 -2.36
CA LEU A 109 -4.75 24.66 -1.17
C LEU A 109 -5.59 25.93 -0.99
N GLU A 110 -6.47 25.94 0.01
CA GLU A 110 -6.89 27.17 0.68
C GLU A 110 -6.12 27.30 2.00
#